data_AF-A0A357IZ02-F1
#
_entry.id   AF-A0A357IZ02-F1
#
_cell.length_a   1.000
_cell.length_b   1.000
_cell.length_c   1.000
_cell.angle_alpha   90.00
_cell.angle_beta   90.00
_cell.angle_gamma   90.00
#
_symmetry.space_group_name_H-M   'P 1'
#
loop_
_entity.id
_entity.type
_entity.pdbx_description
1 polymer ?
#
loop_
_entity_poly.entity_id
_entity_poly.type
_entity_poly.pdbx_seq_one_letter_code
_entity_poly.pdbx_strand_id
1 'polypeptide(L)'
;MKRPGNTQTESLSVPDREAKVMGRLNFLFAACFTFLVAVSSLRSEPIPVIEVLLSSDSSIYEEGLAGLQSVMQGQTRVRYLEVLQAEQSDLGAYFNDIEASGAVVYVAFGRAAAQLAADNLRNTNVVFSMLNSPKQLNLKQGNLCGVSMDIGPERFFKTLKEVNPSARYVYSFYSTDQGREAAVAGEFLDLQHGLLLEAISIGPADSFEDALNRIKGRADAFYMVADPLYDRENFQLLSRFAKDNGITLMTGYPALVKLGATFGISPDYTNLGIATGEMVNRILNGETDCSRELVEVPTQTTFTLNESYARSQGLEISKAIQERARLAGLMKLGVDLYSEDKLNSARKIFEAILSRDKENRAARSYRSLIIERLTGDQTRKYMARAKEYMQNRRYLQARAEYAQVLRLNPDYEAAQKGLAEASRLQSEVQTNQARALTNAGKPFAAIRSYISALRIWPQNARARAELANLRGREAAHISQYMRDGLNEYNRRNYDLAIERFENVLLVNPGHKEATEYLRLSQQKQQAVRRLLQRKND
;
A
#
# COMPACT_ATOMS: atom_id res chain seq x y z
N MET A 1 -28.86 27.59 -82.07
CA MET A 1 -29.67 26.55 -82.74
C MET A 1 -28.80 25.31 -82.95
N LYS A 2 -29.41 24.12 -82.84
CA LYS A 2 -28.96 22.72 -83.15
C LYS A 2 -27.47 22.38 -83.50
N ARG A 3 -26.94 21.35 -82.79
CA ARG A 3 -25.87 20.37 -83.15
C ARG A 3 -26.28 19.49 -84.37
N PRO A 4 -25.48 18.57 -85.01
CA PRO A 4 -24.25 17.81 -84.58
C PRO A 4 -23.08 17.83 -85.63
N GLY A 5 -22.01 16.99 -85.65
CA GLY A 5 -21.38 16.02 -84.72
C GLY A 5 -20.45 14.95 -85.39
N ASN A 6 -19.55 14.33 -84.62
CA ASN A 6 -18.67 13.13 -84.82
C ASN A 6 -18.12 12.69 -86.21
N THR A 7 -16.80 12.39 -86.30
CA THR A 7 -16.21 11.01 -86.26
C THR A 7 -14.65 11.00 -86.29
N GLN A 8 -14.01 9.82 -86.17
CA GLN A 8 -12.58 9.56 -85.83
C GLN A 8 -11.70 9.08 -87.01
N THR A 9 -10.35 9.05 -86.84
CA THR A 9 -9.44 7.98 -87.35
C THR A 9 -8.04 7.96 -86.68
N GLU A 10 -7.32 6.83 -86.81
CA GLU A 10 -6.03 6.38 -86.20
C GLU A 10 -4.75 7.04 -86.81
N SER A 11 -3.60 7.27 -86.12
CA SER A 11 -2.54 6.42 -85.51
C SER A 11 -1.37 5.98 -86.44
N LEU A 12 -0.09 6.21 -86.05
CA LEU A 12 1.16 5.48 -86.43
C LEU A 12 2.43 6.07 -85.76
N SER A 13 3.59 5.37 -85.79
CA SER A 13 4.71 5.53 -84.82
C SER A 13 6.15 5.20 -85.31
N VAL A 14 7.17 5.54 -84.46
CA VAL A 14 8.61 5.10 -84.38
C VAL A 14 9.63 5.46 -85.52
N PRO A 15 10.99 5.33 -85.36
CA PRO A 15 11.88 5.15 -84.16
C PRO A 15 13.29 5.87 -84.13
N ASP A 16 14.01 5.71 -82.99
CA ASP A 16 15.39 5.14 -82.82
C ASP A 16 16.67 5.92 -82.35
N ARG A 17 17.27 5.35 -81.27
CA ARG A 17 18.71 5.06 -80.93
C ARG A 17 19.70 6.04 -80.24
N GLU A 18 20.71 5.39 -79.62
CA GLU A 18 21.56 5.82 -78.49
C GLU A 18 22.98 6.35 -78.83
N ALA A 19 23.62 7.05 -77.88
CA ALA A 19 25.08 7.05 -77.69
C ALA A 19 25.49 7.39 -76.22
N LYS A 20 26.62 6.83 -75.74
CA LYS A 20 27.19 6.99 -74.38
C LYS A 20 28.28 8.08 -74.30
N VAL A 21 28.53 8.65 -73.10
CA VAL A 21 29.83 8.62 -72.36
C VAL A 21 29.73 9.40 -71.03
N MET A 22 30.60 9.06 -70.06
CA MET A 22 30.51 9.42 -68.63
C MET A 22 30.92 10.86 -68.27
N GLY A 23 30.27 11.39 -67.21
CA GLY A 23 30.82 12.45 -66.34
C GLY A 23 30.46 12.18 -64.87
N ARG A 24 31.45 12.13 -63.98
CA ARG A 24 31.25 12.02 -62.52
C ARG A 24 31.11 13.42 -61.91
N LEU A 25 30.18 13.63 -60.97
CA LEU A 25 30.49 13.80 -59.52
C LEU A 25 29.31 14.43 -58.73
N ASN A 26 28.87 13.74 -57.67
CA ASN A 26 28.15 14.19 -56.47
C ASN A 26 26.92 15.12 -56.59
N PHE A 27 25.72 14.51 -56.58
CA PHE A 27 24.58 15.03 -55.81
C PHE A 27 24.58 14.38 -54.43
N LEU A 28 24.42 15.16 -53.36
CA LEU A 28 24.28 14.66 -51.98
C LEU A 28 23.02 15.24 -51.34
N PHE A 29 22.21 14.36 -50.76
CA PHE A 29 20.86 14.64 -50.25
C PHE A 29 20.86 15.69 -49.13
N ALA A 30 19.98 16.70 -49.26
CA ALA A 30 19.51 17.52 -48.15
C ALA A 30 18.08 17.11 -47.77
N ALA A 31 17.95 15.97 -47.07
CA ALA A 31 16.67 15.54 -46.51
C ALA A 31 16.35 16.34 -45.23
N CYS A 32 15.55 17.40 -45.36
CA CYS A 32 15.05 18.15 -44.21
C CYS A 32 14.04 17.30 -43.41
N PHE A 33 14.52 16.57 -42.41
CA PHE A 33 13.68 15.94 -41.40
C PHE A 33 13.10 17.03 -40.47
N THR A 34 11.96 17.59 -40.84
CA THR A 34 11.14 18.40 -39.93
C THR A 34 10.52 17.48 -38.88
N PHE A 35 11.30 17.19 -37.83
CA PHE A 35 10.83 16.46 -36.66
C PHE A 35 9.85 17.35 -35.89
N LEU A 36 8.56 17.23 -36.23
CA LEU A 36 7.49 17.93 -35.55
C LEU A 36 7.38 17.36 -34.12
N VAL A 37 8.10 17.97 -33.18
CA VAL A 37 7.93 17.67 -31.76
C VAL A 37 6.53 18.13 -31.40
N ALA A 38 5.58 17.20 -31.41
CA ALA A 38 4.33 17.35 -30.69
C ALA A 38 4.70 17.51 -29.22
N VAL A 39 4.78 18.76 -28.76
CA VAL A 39 4.82 19.08 -27.35
C VAL A 39 3.44 18.73 -26.82
N SER A 40 3.27 17.46 -26.45
CA SER A 40 2.15 16.98 -25.66
C SER A 40 2.22 17.74 -24.33
N SER A 41 1.57 18.90 -24.28
CA SER A 41 1.32 19.60 -23.04
C SER A 41 0.59 18.62 -22.14
N LEU A 42 1.27 18.15 -21.09
CA LEU A 42 0.63 17.37 -20.04
C LEU A 42 -0.41 18.27 -19.38
N ARG A 43 -1.63 18.28 -19.93
CA ARG A 43 -2.81 18.62 -19.17
C ARG A 43 -2.86 17.57 -18.06
N SER A 44 -2.72 18.02 -16.81
CA SER A 44 -3.18 17.21 -15.70
C SER A 44 -4.67 16.95 -15.96
N GLU A 45 -5.05 15.70 -16.18
CA GLU A 45 -6.46 15.35 -16.20
C GLU A 45 -7.07 15.80 -14.86
N PRO A 46 -8.30 16.36 -14.88
CA PRO A 46 -8.94 16.81 -13.65
C PRO A 46 -9.06 15.61 -12.70
N ILE A 47 -8.54 15.76 -11.48
CA ILE A 47 -8.61 14.70 -10.47
C ILE A 47 -10.09 14.33 -10.29
N PRO A 48 -10.50 13.07 -10.51
CA PRO A 48 -11.91 12.70 -10.44
C PRO A 48 -12.44 12.98 -9.03
N VAL A 49 -13.64 13.55 -8.96
CA VAL A 49 -14.37 13.72 -7.70
C VAL A 49 -15.34 12.55 -7.57
N ILE A 50 -15.22 11.81 -6.47
CA ILE A 50 -16.08 10.68 -6.13
C ILE A 50 -17.04 11.15 -5.05
N GLU A 51 -18.34 11.15 -5.35
CA GLU A 51 -19.37 11.40 -4.34
C GLU A 51 -19.51 10.18 -3.42
N VAL A 52 -19.51 10.43 -2.11
CA VAL A 52 -19.60 9.41 -1.06
C VAL A 52 -20.68 9.81 -0.07
N LEU A 53 -21.71 8.98 0.08
CA LEU A 53 -22.82 9.19 1.01
C LEU A 53 -22.80 8.17 2.15
N LEU A 54 -22.75 8.66 3.38
CA LEU A 54 -22.83 7.85 4.60
C LEU A 54 -24.25 7.89 5.15
N SER A 55 -24.79 6.72 5.55
CA SER A 55 -26.11 6.63 6.17
C SER A 55 -26.20 7.34 7.52
N SER A 56 -25.08 7.45 8.25
CA SER A 56 -24.93 8.19 9.52
C SER A 56 -23.46 8.43 9.85
N ASP A 57 -23.16 9.08 10.97
CA ASP A 57 -21.82 9.31 11.54
C ASP A 57 -21.24 8.09 12.31
N SER A 58 -21.75 6.89 12.05
CA SER A 58 -21.33 5.68 12.78
C SER A 58 -19.83 5.42 12.63
N SER A 59 -19.15 5.12 13.74
CA SER A 59 -17.70 4.88 13.75
C SER A 59 -17.23 3.76 12.82
N ILE A 60 -18.08 2.78 12.50
CA ILE A 60 -17.75 1.75 11.51
C ILE A 60 -17.68 2.34 10.09
N TYR A 61 -18.56 3.29 9.74
CA TYR A 61 -18.56 3.97 8.45
C TYR A 61 -17.35 4.90 8.32
N GLU A 62 -16.94 5.56 9.40
CA GLU A 62 -15.69 6.35 9.43
C GLU A 62 -14.43 5.46 9.29
N GLU A 63 -14.40 4.29 9.94
CA GLU A 63 -13.35 3.27 9.74
C GLU A 63 -13.28 2.80 8.28
N GLY A 64 -14.43 2.65 7.63
CA GLY A 64 -14.56 2.31 6.20
C GLY A 64 -14.18 3.43 5.25
N LEU A 65 -14.61 4.66 5.54
CA LEU A 65 -14.28 5.85 4.76
C LEU A 65 -12.76 6.08 4.76
N ALA A 66 -12.11 5.94 5.91
CA ALA A 66 -10.65 5.99 6.01
C ALA A 66 -9.98 4.87 5.19
N GLY A 67 -10.51 3.65 5.24
CA GLY A 67 -10.04 2.53 4.41
C GLY A 67 -10.17 2.79 2.91
N LEU A 68 -11.27 3.39 2.48
CA LEU A 68 -11.48 3.78 1.08
C LEU A 68 -10.50 4.89 0.67
N GLN A 69 -10.42 5.96 1.46
CA GLN A 69 -9.55 7.11 1.20
C GLN A 69 -8.06 6.77 1.17
N SER A 70 -7.62 5.66 1.80
CA SER A 70 -6.20 5.25 1.76
C SER A 70 -5.75 4.71 0.40
N VAL A 71 -6.69 4.30 -0.47
CA VAL A 71 -6.42 3.74 -1.80
C VAL A 71 -7.00 4.53 -2.96
N MET A 72 -7.91 5.50 -2.72
CA MET A 72 -8.55 6.27 -3.79
C MET A 72 -7.56 7.05 -4.67
N GLN A 73 -7.77 6.97 -5.99
CA GLN A 73 -7.02 7.75 -6.99
C GLN A 73 -7.62 9.15 -7.25
N GLY A 74 -8.76 9.49 -6.63
CA GLY A 74 -9.46 10.76 -6.77
C GLY A 74 -9.79 11.44 -5.44
N GLN A 75 -10.42 12.61 -5.50
CA GLN A 75 -10.91 13.33 -4.31
C GLN A 75 -12.29 12.83 -3.92
N THR A 76 -12.46 12.38 -2.67
CA THR A 76 -13.79 12.02 -2.14
C THR A 76 -14.53 13.27 -1.67
N ARG A 77 -15.73 13.53 -2.19
CA ARG A 77 -16.69 14.46 -1.58
C ARG A 77 -17.62 13.66 -0.69
N VAL A 78 -17.50 13.86 0.61
CA VAL A 78 -18.24 13.09 1.63
C VAL A 78 -19.44 13.86 2.12
N ARG A 79 -20.60 13.21 2.19
CA ARG A 79 -21.85 13.73 2.77
C ARG A 79 -22.47 12.70 3.70
N TYR A 80 -23.20 13.17 4.70
CA TYR A 80 -24.06 12.34 5.55
C TYR A 80 -25.51 12.51 5.10
N LEU A 81 -26.29 11.43 5.17
CA LEU A 81 -27.68 11.38 4.68
C LEU A 81 -28.57 12.46 5.31
N GLU A 82 -28.49 12.64 6.64
CA GLU A 82 -29.26 13.66 7.36
C GLU A 82 -28.90 15.09 6.90
N VAL A 83 -27.61 15.37 6.69
CA VAL A 83 -27.13 16.67 6.19
C VAL A 83 -27.59 16.89 4.75
N LEU A 84 -27.53 15.87 3.88
CA LEU A 84 -28.03 15.95 2.51
C LEU A 84 -29.53 16.25 2.49
N GLN A 85 -30.32 15.58 3.34
CA GLN A 85 -31.77 15.81 3.46
C GLN A 85 -32.11 17.20 4.03
N ALA A 86 -31.27 17.76 4.90
CA ALA A 86 -31.45 19.11 5.41
C ALA A 86 -31.05 20.21 4.40
N GLU A 87 -30.03 19.96 3.57
CA GLU A 87 -29.55 20.90 2.55
C GLU A 87 -30.38 20.86 1.24
N GLN A 88 -30.91 19.70 0.86
CA GLN A 88 -31.54 19.48 -0.45
C GLN A 88 -33.06 19.27 -0.31
N SER A 89 -33.83 20.32 -0.60
CA SER A 89 -35.29 20.27 -0.64
C SER A 89 -35.87 19.36 -1.76
N ASP A 90 -35.07 19.06 -2.78
CA ASP A 90 -35.39 18.09 -3.85
C ASP A 90 -34.20 17.14 -4.05
N LEU A 91 -34.30 15.94 -3.49
CA LEU A 91 -33.29 14.89 -3.64
C LEU A 91 -33.24 14.34 -5.09
N GLY A 92 -34.35 14.38 -5.83
CA GLY A 92 -34.39 13.94 -7.22
C GLY A 92 -33.55 14.85 -8.10
N ALA A 93 -33.69 16.17 -7.93
CA ALA A 93 -32.84 17.16 -8.60
C ALA A 93 -31.34 16.92 -8.30
N TYR A 94 -30.98 16.68 -7.04
CA TYR A 94 -29.61 16.38 -6.63
C TYR A 94 -29.00 15.15 -7.35
N PHE A 95 -29.76 14.05 -7.47
CA PHE A 95 -29.27 12.86 -8.19
C PHE A 95 -29.28 13.03 -9.72
N ASN A 96 -30.22 13.80 -10.27
CA ASN A 96 -30.21 14.16 -11.69
C ASN A 96 -28.96 14.99 -12.06
N ASP A 97 -28.53 15.91 -11.20
CA ASP A 97 -27.29 16.68 -11.38
C ASP A 97 -26.05 15.78 -11.34
N ILE A 98 -26.04 14.74 -10.49
CA ILE A 98 -24.97 13.73 -10.47
C ILE A 98 -24.90 12.98 -11.80
N GLU A 99 -26.02 12.49 -12.34
CA GLU A 99 -26.02 11.82 -13.65
C GLU A 99 -25.60 12.80 -14.77
N ALA A 100 -26.13 14.02 -14.77
CA ALA A 100 -25.83 15.03 -15.78
C ALA A 100 -24.36 15.50 -15.74
N SER A 101 -23.69 15.40 -14.58
CA SER A 101 -22.25 15.69 -14.45
C SER A 101 -21.34 14.68 -15.15
N GLY A 102 -21.86 13.51 -15.56
CA GLY A 102 -21.07 12.42 -16.09
C GLY A 102 -20.31 11.64 -15.00
N ALA A 103 -20.79 11.65 -13.76
CA ALA A 103 -20.19 10.90 -12.67
C ALA A 103 -20.19 9.39 -12.96
N VAL A 104 -18.99 8.82 -13.11
CA VAL A 104 -18.79 7.39 -13.43
C VAL A 104 -19.23 6.48 -12.27
N VAL A 105 -19.05 6.96 -11.03
CA VAL A 105 -19.24 6.17 -9.81
C VAL A 105 -19.72 7.01 -8.63
N TYR A 106 -20.60 6.44 -7.81
CA TYR A 106 -21.15 6.98 -6.57
C TYR A 106 -20.99 5.93 -5.46
N VAL A 107 -20.51 6.32 -4.28
CA VAL A 107 -20.25 5.37 -3.18
C VAL A 107 -21.27 5.57 -2.06
N ALA A 108 -21.86 4.48 -1.57
CA ALA A 108 -22.90 4.52 -0.53
C ALA A 108 -22.59 3.61 0.66
N PHE A 109 -22.38 4.19 1.84
CA PHE A 109 -22.12 3.46 3.08
C PHE A 109 -23.41 3.22 3.87
N GLY A 110 -23.74 1.95 4.09
CA GLY A 110 -24.90 1.52 4.86
C GLY A 110 -26.22 1.48 4.07
N ARG A 111 -27.24 0.88 4.69
CA ARG A 111 -28.51 0.50 4.04
C ARG A 111 -29.29 1.70 3.47
N ALA A 112 -29.38 2.81 4.21
CA ALA A 112 -30.21 3.95 3.83
C ALA A 112 -29.60 4.74 2.66
N ALA A 113 -28.29 4.99 2.69
CA ALA A 113 -27.56 5.62 1.59
C ALA A 113 -27.59 4.75 0.32
N ALA A 114 -27.38 3.43 0.45
CA ALA A 114 -27.40 2.52 -0.69
C ALA A 114 -28.78 2.42 -1.35
N GLN A 115 -29.84 2.34 -0.54
CA GLN A 115 -31.22 2.35 -1.05
C GLN A 115 -31.54 3.68 -1.76
N LEU A 116 -31.22 4.83 -1.14
CA LEU A 116 -31.48 6.14 -1.75
C LEU A 116 -30.72 6.32 -3.07
N ALA A 117 -29.46 5.89 -3.14
CA ALA A 117 -28.68 5.93 -4.38
C ALA A 117 -29.28 5.03 -5.46
N ALA A 118 -29.64 3.78 -5.13
CA ALA A 118 -30.28 2.85 -6.05
C ALA A 118 -31.67 3.34 -6.52
N ASP A 119 -32.43 4.03 -5.67
CA ASP A 119 -33.75 4.53 -6.04
C ASP A 119 -33.69 5.71 -7.02
N ASN A 120 -32.57 6.43 -7.12
CA ASN A 120 -32.45 7.64 -7.94
C ASN A 120 -31.46 7.52 -9.12
N LEU A 121 -30.35 6.81 -8.97
CA LEU A 121 -29.34 6.63 -10.02
C LEU A 121 -29.67 5.42 -10.92
N ARG A 122 -29.39 5.53 -12.22
CA ARG A 122 -29.66 4.51 -13.25
C ARG A 122 -28.45 4.24 -14.14
N ASN A 123 -27.70 5.28 -14.47
CA ASN A 123 -26.57 5.26 -15.39
C ASN A 123 -25.22 5.27 -14.64
N THR A 124 -25.13 5.99 -13.51
CA THR A 124 -23.94 5.99 -12.65
C THR A 124 -23.79 4.66 -11.91
N ASN A 125 -22.56 4.14 -11.83
CA ASN A 125 -22.26 2.95 -11.01
C ASN A 125 -22.41 3.30 -9.53
N VAL A 126 -23.27 2.58 -8.81
CA VAL A 126 -23.42 2.71 -7.36
C VAL A 126 -22.62 1.59 -6.70
N VAL A 127 -21.57 1.95 -5.96
CA VAL A 127 -20.77 1.01 -5.18
C VAL A 127 -21.20 1.11 -3.72
N PHE A 128 -21.90 0.10 -3.21
CA PHE A 128 -22.27 0.05 -1.80
C PHE A 128 -21.11 -0.47 -0.93
N SER A 129 -21.09 -0.04 0.32
CA SER A 129 -20.18 -0.54 1.34
C SER A 129 -20.91 -0.68 2.66
N MET A 130 -20.41 -1.57 3.52
CA MET A 130 -20.86 -1.73 4.90
C MET A 130 -22.35 -2.05 5.04
N LEU A 131 -22.78 -3.08 4.30
CA LEU A 131 -24.18 -3.48 4.19
C LEU A 131 -24.33 -4.97 4.50
N ASN A 132 -25.26 -5.33 5.40
CA ASN A 132 -25.61 -6.72 5.68
C ASN A 132 -26.65 -7.22 4.67
N SER A 133 -26.50 -8.45 4.19
CA SER A 133 -27.46 -9.19 3.37
C SER A 133 -27.98 -8.40 2.14
N PRO A 134 -27.10 -7.85 1.27
CA PRO A 134 -27.47 -6.93 0.18
C PRO A 134 -28.53 -7.47 -0.79
N LYS A 135 -28.64 -8.81 -0.93
CA LYS A 135 -29.71 -9.47 -1.70
C LYS A 135 -31.12 -9.02 -1.30
N GLN A 136 -31.34 -8.70 -0.01
CA GLN A 136 -32.65 -8.30 0.54
C GLN A 136 -33.15 -6.93 0.03
N LEU A 137 -32.27 -6.08 -0.49
CA LEU A 137 -32.66 -4.76 -1.00
C LEU A 137 -33.24 -4.84 -2.42
N ASN A 138 -33.41 -6.04 -2.99
CA ASN A 138 -33.89 -6.27 -4.36
C ASN A 138 -33.07 -5.50 -5.41
N LEU A 139 -31.74 -5.47 -5.24
CA LEU A 139 -30.75 -4.74 -6.04
C LEU A 139 -30.57 -5.28 -7.46
N LYS A 140 -31.65 -5.48 -8.20
CA LYS A 140 -31.68 -6.03 -9.57
C LYS A 140 -31.23 -5.02 -10.63
N GLN A 141 -30.70 -3.87 -10.25
CA GLN A 141 -30.19 -2.87 -11.19
C GLN A 141 -28.74 -3.20 -11.56
N GLY A 142 -28.45 -3.26 -12.86
CA GLY A 142 -27.12 -3.62 -13.36
C GLY A 142 -26.03 -2.59 -13.10
N ASN A 143 -26.33 -1.44 -12.49
CA ASN A 143 -25.38 -0.42 -12.08
C ASN A 143 -24.99 -0.53 -10.59
N LEU A 144 -25.34 -1.61 -9.88
CA LEU A 144 -25.16 -1.72 -8.43
C LEU A 144 -24.31 -2.92 -8.01
N CYS A 145 -23.14 -2.62 -7.44
CA CYS A 145 -22.16 -3.57 -6.92
C CYS A 145 -21.61 -3.09 -5.57
N GLY A 146 -20.74 -3.86 -4.89
CA GLY A 146 -20.20 -3.42 -3.60
C GLY A 146 -19.68 -4.51 -2.67
N VAL A 147 -19.38 -4.09 -1.44
CA VAL A 147 -18.76 -4.93 -0.40
C VAL A 147 -19.72 -5.12 0.78
N SER A 148 -20.06 -6.38 1.07
CA SER A 148 -20.91 -6.78 2.19
C SER A 148 -20.14 -6.82 3.52
N MET A 149 -20.87 -6.75 4.64
CA MET A 149 -20.39 -7.06 6.00
C MET A 149 -20.65 -8.51 6.44
N ASP A 150 -21.37 -9.30 5.64
CA ASP A 150 -21.80 -10.66 6.04
C ASP A 150 -20.59 -11.58 6.28
N ILE A 151 -20.41 -12.06 7.52
CA ILE A 151 -19.41 -13.09 7.87
C ILE A 151 -20.07 -14.46 7.88
N GLY A 152 -19.56 -15.39 7.07
CA GLY A 152 -20.03 -16.77 7.03
C GLY A 152 -19.76 -17.55 8.33
N PRO A 153 -20.66 -18.48 8.74
CA PRO A 153 -20.49 -19.35 9.92
C PRO A 153 -19.13 -20.07 9.96
N GLU A 154 -18.62 -20.48 8.79
CA GLU A 154 -17.20 -20.57 8.42
C GLU A 154 -16.21 -20.06 9.49
N ARG A 155 -16.18 -18.74 9.62
CA ARG A 155 -15.15 -18.03 10.39
C ARG A 155 -15.31 -18.24 11.90
N PHE A 156 -16.54 -18.39 12.37
CA PHE A 156 -16.86 -18.69 13.76
C PHE A 156 -16.45 -20.11 14.12
N PHE A 157 -16.75 -21.10 13.28
CA PHE A 157 -16.41 -22.49 13.53
C PHE A 157 -14.90 -22.72 13.55
N LYS A 158 -14.15 -22.16 12.59
CA LYS A 158 -12.67 -22.22 12.61
C LYS A 158 -12.11 -21.59 13.89
N THR A 159 -12.59 -20.40 14.27
CA THR A 159 -12.14 -19.72 15.50
C THR A 159 -12.57 -20.47 16.76
N LEU A 160 -13.74 -21.13 16.77
CA LEU A 160 -14.18 -21.99 17.87
C LEU A 160 -13.20 -23.15 18.08
N LYS A 161 -12.77 -23.83 17.01
CA LYS A 161 -11.76 -24.92 17.13
C LYS A 161 -10.38 -24.41 17.57
N GLU A 162 -10.04 -23.14 17.32
CA GLU A 162 -8.81 -22.49 17.84
C GLU A 162 -8.91 -22.12 19.34
N VAL A 163 -10.10 -21.76 19.82
CA VAL A 163 -10.36 -21.28 21.20
C VAL A 163 -10.77 -22.43 22.15
N ASN A 164 -11.58 -23.37 21.66
CA ASN A 164 -12.08 -24.55 22.35
C ASN A 164 -11.97 -25.77 21.41
N PRO A 165 -10.78 -26.41 21.30
CA PRO A 165 -10.56 -27.54 20.41
C PRO A 165 -11.47 -28.76 20.69
N SER A 166 -11.95 -28.89 21.92
CA SER A 166 -12.86 -29.94 22.38
C SER A 166 -14.32 -29.75 21.98
N ALA A 167 -14.75 -28.53 21.59
CA ALA A 167 -16.15 -28.26 21.25
C ALA A 167 -16.65 -29.13 20.09
N ARG A 168 -17.85 -29.68 20.23
CA ARG A 168 -18.55 -30.52 19.25
C ARG A 168 -19.98 -30.05 19.03
N TYR A 169 -20.75 -29.78 20.08
CA TYR A 169 -22.15 -29.43 19.99
C TYR A 169 -22.34 -27.92 20.06
N VAL A 170 -22.94 -27.34 19.02
CA VAL A 170 -23.21 -25.92 18.88
C VAL A 170 -24.71 -25.70 18.81
N TYR A 171 -25.20 -24.66 19.47
CA TYR A 171 -26.61 -24.27 19.40
C TYR A 171 -26.75 -22.85 18.87
N SER A 172 -27.74 -22.61 18.03
CA SER A 172 -28.11 -21.27 17.56
C SER A 172 -29.60 -21.08 17.76
N PHE A 173 -30.03 -19.87 18.14
CA PHE A 173 -31.45 -19.56 18.35
C PHE A 173 -31.87 -18.43 17.43
N TYR A 174 -33.10 -18.49 16.93
CA TYR A 174 -33.66 -17.45 16.06
C TYR A 174 -35.15 -17.24 16.31
N SER A 175 -35.65 -16.04 16.05
CA SER A 175 -37.08 -15.70 16.06
C SER A 175 -37.59 -15.22 14.70
N THR A 176 -36.69 -15.00 13.74
CA THR A 176 -37.00 -14.44 12.41
C THR A 176 -36.54 -15.34 11.27
N ASP A 177 -37.13 -15.15 10.07
CA ASP A 177 -36.68 -15.83 8.84
C ASP A 177 -35.21 -15.53 8.49
N GLN A 178 -34.71 -14.32 8.80
CA GLN A 178 -33.31 -13.95 8.60
C GLN A 178 -32.38 -14.66 9.59
N GLY A 179 -32.77 -14.71 10.87
CA GLY A 179 -32.05 -15.49 11.88
C GLY A 179 -31.99 -16.98 11.52
N ARG A 180 -33.10 -17.52 10.99
CA ARG A 180 -33.16 -18.89 10.46
C ARG A 180 -32.18 -19.11 9.30
N GLU A 181 -32.17 -18.23 8.29
CA GLU A 181 -31.25 -18.34 7.15
C GLU A 181 -29.78 -18.37 7.63
N ALA A 182 -29.41 -17.48 8.55
CA ALA A 182 -28.07 -17.43 9.11
C ALA A 182 -27.72 -18.66 9.97
N ALA A 183 -28.67 -19.20 10.74
CA ALA A 183 -28.47 -20.36 11.60
C ALA A 183 -28.36 -21.67 10.79
N VAL A 184 -29.27 -21.90 9.84
CA VAL A 184 -29.28 -23.07 8.94
C VAL A 184 -28.08 -23.07 7.99
N ALA A 185 -27.58 -21.90 7.57
CA ALA A 185 -26.30 -21.81 6.87
C ALA A 185 -25.12 -22.32 7.73
N GLY A 186 -25.24 -22.30 9.05
CA GLY A 186 -24.33 -22.94 9.99
C GLY A 186 -24.45 -24.46 9.99
N GLU A 187 -25.67 -24.99 10.06
CA GLU A 187 -25.97 -26.44 9.98
C GLU A 187 -25.49 -27.10 8.67
N PHE A 188 -25.33 -26.33 7.59
CA PHE A 188 -24.78 -26.86 6.34
C PHE A 188 -23.24 -27.01 6.34
N LEU A 189 -22.54 -26.36 7.29
CA LEU A 189 -21.08 -26.25 7.31
C LEU A 189 -20.43 -26.90 8.55
N ASP A 190 -21.20 -27.15 9.61
CA ASP A 190 -20.74 -27.65 10.91
C ASP A 190 -19.86 -28.93 10.84
N LEU A 191 -20.31 -29.95 10.10
CA LEU A 191 -19.65 -31.24 9.95
C LEU A 191 -18.27 -31.12 9.32
N GLN A 192 -18.07 -30.12 8.44
CA GLN A 192 -16.76 -29.84 7.82
C GLN A 192 -15.73 -29.34 8.85
N HIS A 193 -16.18 -28.90 10.02
CA HIS A 193 -15.36 -28.45 11.15
C HIS A 193 -15.41 -29.39 12.36
N GLY A 194 -16.05 -30.57 12.21
CA GLY A 194 -16.23 -31.54 13.29
C GLY A 194 -17.18 -31.05 14.39
N LEU A 195 -18.15 -30.22 14.01
CA LEU A 195 -19.21 -29.70 14.86
C LEU A 195 -20.56 -30.33 14.48
N LEU A 196 -21.52 -30.24 15.38
CA LEU A 196 -22.93 -30.54 15.21
C LEU A 196 -23.71 -29.32 15.68
N LEU A 197 -24.28 -28.54 14.77
CA LEU A 197 -25.09 -27.37 15.06
C LEU A 197 -26.57 -27.72 15.04
N GLU A 198 -27.33 -27.24 16.03
CA GLU A 198 -28.79 -27.30 16.07
C GLU A 198 -29.37 -25.87 16.10
N ALA A 199 -30.16 -25.53 15.08
CA ALA A 199 -30.82 -24.23 14.95
C ALA A 199 -32.26 -24.27 15.50
N ILE A 200 -32.46 -23.69 16.69
CA ILE A 200 -33.72 -23.73 17.43
C ILE A 200 -34.54 -22.46 17.18
N SER A 201 -35.74 -22.63 16.64
CA SER A 201 -36.73 -21.55 16.54
C SER A 201 -37.32 -21.23 17.92
N ILE A 202 -37.42 -19.94 18.24
CA ILE A 202 -38.13 -19.40 19.40
C ILE A 202 -39.35 -18.62 18.88
N GLY A 203 -40.55 -19.18 19.06
CA GLY A 203 -41.79 -18.52 18.69
C GLY A 203 -42.22 -17.45 19.70
N PRO A 204 -43.18 -16.56 19.37
CA PRO A 204 -43.61 -15.47 20.25
C PRO A 204 -44.23 -15.91 21.59
N ALA A 205 -44.61 -17.18 21.73
CA ALA A 205 -45.15 -17.77 22.95
C ALA A 205 -44.16 -18.70 23.67
N ASP A 206 -42.96 -18.91 23.12
CA ASP A 206 -41.94 -19.77 23.70
C ASP A 206 -41.07 -18.98 24.69
N SER A 207 -40.83 -19.56 25.87
CA SER A 207 -39.84 -19.03 26.81
C SER A 207 -38.42 -19.36 26.33
N PHE A 208 -37.60 -18.32 26.14
CA PHE A 208 -36.18 -18.49 25.80
C PHE A 208 -35.39 -19.18 26.94
N GLU A 209 -35.79 -18.95 28.20
CA GLU A 209 -35.22 -19.65 29.36
C GLU A 209 -35.51 -21.15 29.33
N ASP A 210 -36.74 -21.55 28.98
CA ASP A 210 -37.11 -22.96 28.86
C ASP A 210 -36.35 -23.63 27.71
N ALA A 211 -36.14 -22.92 26.59
CA ALA A 211 -35.35 -23.43 25.48
C ALA A 211 -33.89 -23.69 25.87
N LEU A 212 -33.26 -22.78 26.64
CA LEU A 212 -31.92 -22.99 27.21
C LEU A 212 -31.89 -24.17 28.19
N ASN A 213 -32.89 -24.29 29.07
CA ASN A 213 -32.97 -25.38 30.05
C ASN A 213 -33.11 -26.77 29.39
N ARG A 214 -33.81 -26.89 28.24
CA ARG A 214 -33.96 -28.16 27.49
C ARG A 214 -32.63 -28.73 26.96
N ILE A 215 -31.65 -27.88 26.66
CA ILE A 215 -30.33 -28.26 26.12
C ILE A 215 -29.21 -28.26 27.17
N LYS A 216 -29.54 -28.06 28.45
CA LYS A 216 -28.57 -28.00 29.54
C LYS A 216 -27.72 -29.27 29.60
N GLY A 217 -26.40 -29.10 29.67
CA GLY A 217 -25.43 -30.19 29.67
C GLY A 217 -25.18 -30.84 28.29
N ARG A 218 -25.73 -30.29 27.19
CA ARG A 218 -25.48 -30.77 25.81
C ARG A 218 -24.64 -29.83 24.96
N ALA A 219 -24.66 -28.53 25.24
CA ALA A 219 -24.00 -27.51 24.43
C ALA A 219 -22.54 -27.30 24.84
N ASP A 220 -21.62 -27.28 23.88
CA ASP A 220 -20.23 -26.81 24.07
C ASP A 220 -20.06 -25.34 23.67
N ALA A 221 -20.88 -24.87 22.72
CA ALA A 221 -20.88 -23.49 22.24
C ALA A 221 -22.26 -22.98 21.82
N PHE A 222 -22.40 -21.65 21.81
CA PHE A 222 -23.52 -20.92 21.22
C PHE A 222 -23.04 -20.08 20.03
N TYR A 223 -23.70 -20.24 18.89
CA TYR A 223 -23.54 -19.37 17.73
C TYR A 223 -24.68 -18.35 17.68
N MET A 224 -24.40 -17.12 18.09
CA MET A 224 -25.40 -16.05 18.13
C MET A 224 -25.50 -15.35 16.77
N VAL A 225 -26.62 -15.60 16.07
CA VAL A 225 -26.95 -14.95 14.79
C VAL A 225 -27.48 -13.53 15.01
N ALA A 226 -27.58 -12.76 13.92
CA ALA A 226 -28.23 -11.45 13.93
C ALA A 226 -29.76 -11.63 13.98
N ASP A 227 -30.34 -11.59 15.18
CA ASP A 227 -31.77 -11.78 15.40
C ASP A 227 -32.28 -10.90 16.58
N PRO A 228 -33.47 -10.28 16.50
CA PRO A 228 -34.05 -9.47 17.57
C PRO A 228 -34.26 -10.20 18.90
N LEU A 229 -34.29 -11.55 18.90
CA LEU A 229 -34.32 -12.38 20.11
C LEU A 229 -33.25 -11.97 21.13
N TYR A 230 -32.06 -11.56 20.68
CA TYR A 230 -30.92 -11.22 21.53
C TYR A 230 -30.94 -9.76 22.00
N ASP A 231 -32.07 -9.33 22.56
CA ASP A 231 -32.17 -8.07 23.29
C ASP A 231 -31.30 -8.05 24.57
N ARG A 232 -31.36 -6.95 25.33
CA ARG A 232 -30.55 -6.80 26.55
C ARG A 232 -30.84 -7.87 27.60
N GLU A 233 -32.07 -8.30 27.75
CA GLU A 233 -32.50 -9.25 28.79
C GLU A 233 -32.12 -10.67 28.39
N ASN A 234 -32.52 -11.09 27.18
CA ASN A 234 -32.20 -12.40 26.64
C ASN A 234 -30.69 -12.61 26.44
N PHE A 235 -29.94 -11.58 26.01
CA PHE A 235 -28.47 -11.67 25.96
C PHE A 235 -27.86 -11.87 27.35
N GLN A 236 -28.36 -11.18 28.38
CA GLN A 236 -27.86 -11.38 29.75
C GLN A 236 -28.21 -12.76 30.29
N LEU A 237 -29.41 -13.27 30.01
CA LEU A 237 -29.81 -14.64 30.36
C LEU A 237 -28.90 -15.67 29.69
N LEU A 238 -28.72 -15.58 28.37
CA LEU A 238 -27.83 -16.44 27.58
C LEU A 238 -26.38 -16.36 28.10
N SER A 239 -25.86 -15.17 28.38
CA SER A 239 -24.50 -14.99 28.90
C SER A 239 -24.32 -15.60 30.30
N ARG A 240 -25.29 -15.45 31.21
CA ARG A 240 -25.23 -16.10 32.53
C ARG A 240 -25.28 -17.62 32.39
N PHE A 241 -26.24 -18.14 31.63
CA PHE A 241 -26.36 -19.58 31.36
C PHE A 241 -25.09 -20.15 30.72
N ALA A 242 -24.51 -19.47 29.73
CA ALA A 242 -23.28 -19.88 29.08
C ALA A 242 -22.06 -19.84 30.02
N LYS A 243 -22.00 -18.88 30.95
CA LYS A 243 -20.95 -18.80 31.97
C LYS A 243 -21.06 -19.96 32.95
N ASP A 244 -22.24 -20.15 33.53
CA ASP A 244 -22.47 -21.09 34.64
C ASP A 244 -22.38 -22.56 34.20
N ASN A 245 -22.50 -22.83 32.91
CA ASN A 245 -22.35 -24.17 32.31
C ASN A 245 -21.08 -24.35 31.45
N GLY A 246 -20.16 -23.36 31.39
CA GLY A 246 -18.89 -23.47 30.65
C GLY A 246 -19.00 -23.40 29.12
N ILE A 247 -20.10 -22.88 28.57
CA ILE A 247 -20.46 -22.93 27.14
C ILE A 247 -19.85 -21.73 26.39
N THR A 248 -19.08 -21.97 25.33
CA THR A 248 -18.42 -20.90 24.57
C THR A 248 -19.45 -20.03 23.80
N LEU A 249 -19.66 -18.78 24.19
CA LEU A 249 -20.62 -17.87 23.54
C LEU A 249 -19.94 -17.02 22.46
N MET A 250 -20.33 -17.23 21.20
CA MET A 250 -19.78 -16.58 20.01
C MET A 250 -20.74 -15.53 19.46
N THR A 251 -20.23 -14.35 19.05
CA THR A 251 -21.08 -13.23 18.57
C THR A 251 -20.48 -12.48 17.38
N GLY A 252 -21.34 -12.00 16.47
CA GLY A 252 -20.96 -11.04 15.42
C GLY A 252 -20.66 -9.62 15.95
N TYR A 253 -20.94 -9.34 17.22
CA TYR A 253 -20.95 -7.99 17.79
C TYR A 253 -19.89 -7.83 18.91
N PRO A 254 -18.74 -7.18 18.63
CA PRO A 254 -17.65 -7.01 19.61
C PRO A 254 -18.07 -6.32 20.91
N ALA A 255 -19.08 -5.44 20.88
CA ALA A 255 -19.61 -4.79 22.07
C ALA A 255 -20.16 -5.80 23.10
N LEU A 256 -20.76 -6.90 22.64
CA LEU A 256 -21.33 -7.95 23.50
C LEU A 256 -20.26 -8.82 24.16
N VAL A 257 -19.03 -8.84 23.63
CA VAL A 257 -17.88 -9.52 24.27
C VAL A 257 -17.53 -8.87 25.61
N LYS A 258 -17.58 -7.53 25.68
CA LYS A 258 -17.41 -6.79 26.95
C LYS A 258 -18.57 -7.03 27.93
N LEU A 259 -19.75 -7.39 27.43
CA LEU A 259 -20.95 -7.65 28.23
C LEU A 259 -21.15 -9.11 28.63
N GLY A 260 -20.30 -10.04 28.14
CA GLY A 260 -20.29 -11.44 28.57
C GLY A 260 -20.43 -12.50 27.47
N ALA A 261 -20.12 -12.20 26.22
CA ALA A 261 -19.79 -13.24 25.23
C ALA A 261 -18.31 -13.66 25.37
N THR A 262 -17.99 -14.93 25.09
CA THR A 262 -16.62 -15.47 25.18
C THR A 262 -15.72 -14.81 24.16
N PHE A 263 -16.12 -14.80 22.89
CA PHE A 263 -15.42 -14.07 21.83
C PHE A 263 -16.38 -13.53 20.77
N GLY A 264 -15.91 -12.53 20.02
CA GLY A 264 -16.62 -11.95 18.91
C GLY A 264 -15.76 -11.83 17.67
N ILE A 265 -16.39 -11.98 16.51
CA ILE A 265 -15.78 -11.79 15.20
C ILE A 265 -16.60 -10.76 14.45
N SER A 266 -15.99 -9.65 14.06
CA SER A 266 -16.59 -8.63 13.20
C SER A 266 -15.79 -8.49 11.91
N PRO A 267 -16.33 -7.84 10.88
CA PRO A 267 -15.51 -7.43 9.75
C PRO A 267 -14.38 -6.51 10.22
N ASP A 268 -13.27 -6.50 9.49
CA ASP A 268 -12.32 -5.41 9.58
C ASP A 268 -12.85 -4.28 8.68
N TYR A 269 -13.49 -3.29 9.32
CA TYR A 269 -14.18 -2.19 8.64
C TYR A 269 -13.25 -1.38 7.73
N THR A 270 -12.00 -1.18 8.13
CA THR A 270 -10.99 -0.52 7.30
C THR A 270 -10.63 -1.36 6.07
N ASN A 271 -10.46 -2.68 6.21
CA ASN A 271 -10.25 -3.57 5.07
C ASN A 271 -11.47 -3.63 4.12
N LEU A 272 -12.72 -3.49 4.62
CA LEU A 272 -13.89 -3.33 3.75
C LEU A 272 -13.83 -2.01 2.95
N GLY A 273 -13.43 -0.93 3.62
CA GLY A 273 -13.17 0.36 2.98
C GLY A 273 -12.14 0.25 1.85
N ILE A 274 -11.01 -0.42 2.12
CA ILE A 274 -9.94 -0.69 1.14
C ILE A 274 -10.50 -1.46 -0.07
N ALA A 275 -11.22 -2.57 0.16
CA ALA A 275 -11.83 -3.35 -0.93
C ALA A 275 -12.83 -2.51 -1.76
N THR A 276 -13.62 -1.67 -1.09
CA THR A 276 -14.55 -0.73 -1.76
C THR A 276 -13.78 0.26 -2.64
N GLY A 277 -12.71 0.87 -2.12
CA GLY A 277 -11.87 1.80 -2.89
C GLY A 277 -11.10 1.13 -4.03
N GLU A 278 -10.64 -0.12 -3.84
CA GLU A 278 -10.05 -0.96 -4.89
C GLU A 278 -11.07 -1.20 -6.02
N MET A 279 -12.32 -1.56 -5.69
CA MET A 279 -13.41 -1.72 -6.68
C MET A 279 -13.74 -0.42 -7.41
N VAL A 280 -13.86 0.70 -6.69
CA VAL A 280 -14.10 2.03 -7.28
C VAL A 280 -12.97 2.42 -8.25
N ASN A 281 -11.71 2.16 -7.90
CA ASN A 281 -10.57 2.43 -8.79
C ASN A 281 -10.63 1.57 -10.08
N ARG A 282 -11.01 0.28 -10.01
CA ARG A 282 -11.20 -0.56 -11.21
C ARG A 282 -12.26 0.04 -12.16
N ILE A 283 -13.35 0.54 -11.60
CA ILE A 283 -14.45 1.17 -12.34
C ILE A 283 -13.99 2.51 -12.96
N LEU A 284 -13.31 3.37 -12.20
CA LEU A 284 -12.76 4.64 -12.69
C LEU A 284 -11.77 4.46 -13.85
N ASN A 285 -10.97 3.40 -13.81
CA ASN A 285 -9.99 3.07 -14.86
C ASN A 285 -10.60 2.33 -16.06
N GLY A 286 -11.91 2.07 -16.07
CA GLY A 286 -12.61 1.38 -17.16
C GLY A 286 -12.28 -0.11 -17.29
N GLU A 287 -11.71 -0.73 -16.25
CA GLU A 287 -11.39 -2.16 -16.23
C GLU A 287 -12.65 -3.03 -16.08
N THR A 288 -13.65 -2.46 -15.39
CA THR A 288 -14.88 -3.13 -14.94
C THR A 288 -16.02 -2.12 -14.77
N ASP A 289 -17.21 -2.63 -14.46
CA ASP A 289 -18.41 -1.86 -14.13
C ASP A 289 -19.28 -2.69 -13.16
N CYS A 290 -20.29 -2.08 -12.55
CA CYS A 290 -21.14 -2.80 -11.59
C CYS A 290 -22.06 -3.87 -12.21
N SER A 291 -22.15 -4.00 -13.55
CA SER A 291 -22.86 -5.11 -14.19
C SER A 291 -22.00 -6.38 -14.28
N ARG A 292 -20.68 -6.22 -14.09
CA ARG A 292 -19.66 -7.28 -14.16
C ARG A 292 -19.05 -7.60 -12.80
N GLU A 293 -18.97 -6.64 -11.89
CA GLU A 293 -18.56 -6.86 -10.50
C GLU A 293 -19.58 -7.73 -9.74
N LEU A 294 -19.08 -8.58 -8.84
CA LEU A 294 -19.90 -9.34 -7.91
C LEU A 294 -19.88 -8.66 -6.53
N VAL A 295 -20.84 -9.00 -5.68
CA VAL A 295 -20.80 -8.59 -4.28
C VAL A 295 -19.63 -9.29 -3.58
N GLU A 296 -18.65 -8.50 -3.14
CA GLU A 296 -17.52 -9.00 -2.35
C GLU A 296 -17.94 -9.19 -0.87
N VAL A 297 -17.30 -10.14 -0.18
CA VAL A 297 -17.53 -10.44 1.25
C VAL A 297 -16.24 -10.27 2.07
N PRO A 298 -16.32 -10.06 3.40
CA PRO A 298 -15.15 -9.79 4.24
C PRO A 298 -14.11 -10.94 4.19
N THR A 299 -12.95 -10.68 3.60
CA THR A 299 -11.80 -11.61 3.62
C THR A 299 -10.95 -11.48 4.90
N GLN A 300 -11.05 -10.33 5.58
CA GLN A 300 -10.37 -10.06 6.86
C GLN A 300 -11.39 -9.72 7.95
N THR A 301 -11.09 -10.16 9.18
CA THR A 301 -12.01 -10.07 10.32
C THR A 301 -11.27 -9.73 11.60
N THR A 302 -11.79 -8.79 12.37
CA THR A 302 -11.31 -8.46 13.71
C THR A 302 -11.78 -9.53 14.71
N PHE A 303 -10.93 -9.89 15.68
CA PHE A 303 -11.23 -10.86 16.73
C PHE A 303 -11.14 -10.20 18.10
N THR A 304 -12.20 -10.29 18.90
CA THR A 304 -12.26 -9.76 20.26
C THR A 304 -12.52 -10.89 21.23
N LEU A 305 -11.75 -10.97 22.32
CA LEU A 305 -11.82 -12.05 23.31
C LEU A 305 -12.06 -11.49 24.71
N ASN A 306 -12.98 -12.08 25.46
CA ASN A 306 -13.12 -11.83 26.90
C ASN A 306 -12.29 -12.86 27.68
N GLU A 307 -11.00 -12.57 27.89
CA GLU A 307 -10.07 -13.53 28.50
C GLU A 307 -10.48 -13.98 29.92
N SER A 308 -11.01 -13.08 30.75
CA SER A 308 -11.43 -13.45 32.11
C SER A 308 -12.67 -14.34 32.09
N TYR A 309 -13.63 -14.05 31.20
CA TYR A 309 -14.81 -14.88 30.99
C TYR A 309 -14.42 -16.26 30.44
N ALA A 310 -13.59 -16.31 29.39
CA ALA A 310 -13.12 -17.56 28.79
C ALA A 310 -12.37 -18.46 29.81
N ARG A 311 -11.50 -17.87 30.64
CA ARG A 311 -10.84 -18.59 31.74
C ARG A 311 -11.82 -19.06 32.82
N SER A 312 -12.87 -18.29 33.11
CA SER A 312 -13.93 -18.72 34.05
C SER A 312 -14.77 -19.90 33.53
N GLN A 313 -14.73 -20.15 32.22
CA GLN A 313 -15.32 -21.33 31.56
C GLN A 313 -14.34 -22.51 31.45
N GLY A 314 -13.14 -22.41 32.04
CA GLY A 314 -12.11 -23.46 31.99
C GLY A 314 -11.30 -23.51 30.69
N LEU A 315 -11.41 -22.52 29.79
CA LEU A 315 -10.72 -22.55 28.50
C LEU A 315 -9.23 -22.18 28.63
N GLU A 316 -8.35 -23.06 28.11
CA GLU A 316 -6.91 -22.81 28.00
C GLU A 316 -6.58 -21.98 26.75
N ILE A 317 -6.58 -20.66 26.90
CA ILE A 317 -6.32 -19.76 25.77
C ILE A 317 -4.85 -19.79 25.36
N SER A 318 -4.58 -20.21 24.11
CA SER A 318 -3.24 -20.25 23.53
C SER A 318 -2.62 -18.86 23.35
N LYS A 319 -1.27 -18.79 23.34
CA LYS A 319 -0.53 -17.54 23.09
C LYS A 319 -0.84 -16.91 21.73
N ALA A 320 -1.16 -17.73 20.71
CA ALA A 320 -1.53 -17.25 19.39
C ALA A 320 -2.88 -16.50 19.42
N ILE A 321 -3.86 -17.02 20.16
CA ILE A 321 -5.17 -16.40 20.33
C ILE A 321 -5.09 -15.13 21.19
N GLN A 322 -4.28 -15.14 22.25
CA GLN A 322 -3.95 -13.93 23.03
C GLN A 322 -3.33 -12.84 22.15
N GLU A 323 -2.32 -13.18 21.33
CA GLU A 323 -1.68 -12.22 20.44
C GLU A 323 -2.65 -11.69 19.36
N ARG A 324 -3.49 -12.54 18.79
CA ARG A 324 -4.55 -12.16 17.84
C ARG A 324 -5.52 -11.14 18.46
N ALA A 325 -5.99 -11.40 19.69
CA ALA A 325 -6.85 -10.47 20.43
C ALA A 325 -6.12 -9.16 20.80
N ARG A 326 -4.85 -9.25 21.21
CA ARG A 326 -4.01 -8.09 21.56
C ARG A 326 -3.75 -7.17 20.36
N LEU A 327 -3.50 -7.73 19.18
CA LEU A 327 -3.32 -6.97 17.94
C LEU A 327 -4.63 -6.29 17.51
N ALA A 328 -5.77 -6.97 17.62
CA ALA A 328 -7.09 -6.36 17.40
C ALA A 328 -7.40 -5.22 18.39
N GLY A 329 -7.07 -5.39 19.67
CA GLY A 329 -7.20 -4.34 20.68
C GLY A 329 -6.31 -3.13 20.42
N LEU A 330 -5.06 -3.36 19.99
CA LEU A 330 -4.18 -2.28 19.53
C LEU A 330 -4.73 -1.60 18.27
N MET A 331 -5.27 -2.35 17.31
CA MET A 331 -5.85 -1.79 16.09
C MET A 331 -6.98 -0.81 16.46
N LYS A 332 -7.90 -1.23 17.33
CA LYS A 332 -9.00 -0.35 17.79
C LYS A 332 -8.47 0.89 18.52
N LEU A 333 -7.51 0.75 19.43
CA LEU A 333 -6.87 1.89 20.09
C LEU A 333 -6.20 2.86 19.09
N GLY A 334 -5.54 2.34 18.05
CA GLY A 334 -4.92 3.15 17.00
C GLY A 334 -5.95 3.95 16.19
N VAL A 335 -7.09 3.34 15.88
CA VAL A 335 -8.24 3.96 15.21
C VAL A 335 -8.86 5.04 16.10
N ASP A 336 -9.13 4.74 17.37
CA ASP A 336 -9.76 5.69 18.30
C ASP A 336 -8.86 6.94 18.47
N LEU A 337 -7.54 6.74 18.62
CA LEU A 337 -6.55 7.82 18.64
C LEU A 337 -6.47 8.60 17.31
N TYR A 338 -6.77 7.97 16.17
CA TYR A 338 -6.83 8.65 14.87
C TYR A 338 -8.08 9.53 14.77
N SER A 339 -9.24 9.05 15.21
CA SER A 339 -10.49 9.82 15.24
C SER A 339 -10.44 11.00 16.22
N GLU A 340 -9.70 10.85 17.33
CA GLU A 340 -9.44 11.92 18.31
C GLU A 340 -8.34 12.92 17.87
N ASP A 341 -7.89 12.85 16.61
CA ASP A 341 -6.79 13.63 16.02
C ASP A 341 -5.43 13.52 16.74
N LYS A 342 -5.24 12.48 17.56
CA LYS A 342 -3.98 12.17 18.27
C LYS A 342 -2.99 11.45 17.35
N LEU A 343 -2.77 12.02 16.16
CA LEU A 343 -2.06 11.41 15.02
C LEU A 343 -0.69 10.81 15.38
N ASN A 344 0.11 11.51 16.19
CA ASN A 344 1.43 11.01 16.62
C ASN A 344 1.36 9.77 17.53
N SER A 345 0.31 9.65 18.35
CA SER A 345 0.07 8.47 19.18
C SER A 345 -0.50 7.33 18.34
N ALA A 346 -1.48 7.61 17.48
CA ALA A 346 -2.04 6.66 16.53
C ALA A 346 -0.93 6.04 15.65
N ARG A 347 -0.02 6.85 15.09
CA ARG A 347 1.10 6.37 14.25
C ARG A 347 1.97 5.34 14.98
N LYS A 348 2.32 5.60 16.25
CA LYS A 348 3.12 4.67 17.06
C LYS A 348 2.41 3.35 17.30
N ILE A 349 1.08 3.36 17.46
CA ILE A 349 0.29 2.13 17.61
C ILE A 349 0.31 1.32 16.31
N PHE A 350 0.08 1.96 15.15
CA PHE A 350 0.14 1.28 13.85
C PHE A 350 1.56 0.80 13.50
N GLU A 351 2.61 1.56 13.81
CA GLU A 351 4.01 1.13 13.71
C GLU A 351 4.29 -0.09 14.61
N ALA A 352 3.75 -0.13 15.83
CA ALA A 352 3.87 -1.28 16.72
C ALA A 352 3.14 -2.53 16.19
N ILE A 353 1.96 -2.38 15.59
CA ILE A 353 1.26 -3.47 14.90
C ILE A 353 2.11 -3.99 13.73
N LEU A 354 2.57 -3.10 12.85
CA LEU A 354 3.39 -3.43 11.67
C LEU A 354 4.74 -4.06 12.02
N SER A 355 5.25 -3.85 13.24
CA SER A 355 6.45 -4.55 13.74
C SER A 355 6.22 -6.05 14.04
N ARG A 356 4.96 -6.45 14.22
CA ARG A 356 4.52 -7.83 14.52
C ARG A 356 3.86 -8.50 13.32
N ASP A 357 3.00 -7.76 12.64
CA ASP A 357 2.28 -8.16 11.42
C ASP A 357 2.57 -7.14 10.31
N LYS A 358 3.59 -7.42 9.50
CA LYS A 358 4.03 -6.53 8.42
C LYS A 358 3.00 -6.40 7.30
N GLU A 359 2.13 -7.39 7.13
CA GLU A 359 1.11 -7.45 6.07
C GLU A 359 -0.25 -6.92 6.50
N ASN A 360 -0.34 -6.31 7.70
CA ASN A 360 -1.54 -5.66 8.19
C ASN A 360 -1.94 -4.46 7.31
N ARG A 361 -2.83 -4.70 6.32
CA ARG A 361 -3.25 -3.68 5.34
C ARG A 361 -3.91 -2.46 5.99
N ALA A 362 -4.72 -2.67 7.02
CA ALA A 362 -5.41 -1.59 7.73
C ALA A 362 -4.42 -0.70 8.50
N ALA A 363 -3.51 -1.27 9.29
CA ALA A 363 -2.47 -0.49 9.98
C ALA A 363 -1.52 0.23 9.01
N ARG A 364 -1.18 -0.42 7.87
CA ARG A 364 -0.38 0.19 6.80
C ARG A 364 -1.12 1.41 6.21
N SER A 365 -2.42 1.31 5.99
CA SER A 365 -3.29 2.38 5.48
C SER A 365 -3.38 3.57 6.43
N TYR A 366 -3.72 3.36 7.71
CA TYR A 366 -3.78 4.47 8.67
C TYR A 366 -2.44 5.17 8.85
N ARG A 367 -1.33 4.42 8.93
CA ARG A 367 0.01 5.01 9.00
C ARG A 367 0.27 5.90 7.78
N SER A 368 -0.14 5.50 6.58
CA SER A 368 -0.02 6.32 5.36
C SER A 368 -0.88 7.60 5.41
N LEU A 369 -2.16 7.48 5.80
CA LEU A 369 -3.06 8.63 6.00
C LEU A 369 -2.49 9.63 7.03
N ILE A 370 -1.97 9.13 8.16
CA ILE A 370 -1.36 9.94 9.21
C ILE A 370 -0.10 10.65 8.69
N ILE A 371 0.76 9.96 7.94
CA ILE A 371 1.96 10.57 7.37
C ILE A 371 1.59 11.68 6.38
N GLU A 372 0.56 11.48 5.55
CA GLU A 372 0.07 12.51 4.62
C GLU A 372 -0.52 13.71 5.38
N ARG A 373 -1.38 13.48 6.39
CA ARG A 373 -1.95 14.57 7.22
C ARG A 373 -0.87 15.36 8.00
N LEU A 374 0.17 14.69 8.50
CA LEU A 374 1.26 15.34 9.25
C LEU A 374 2.33 16.00 8.38
N THR A 375 2.59 15.49 7.17
CA THR A 375 3.79 15.85 6.40
C THR A 375 3.58 16.07 4.90
N GLY A 376 2.37 15.89 4.37
CA GLY A 376 2.06 15.94 2.93
C GLY A 376 2.55 17.20 2.22
N ASP A 377 2.38 18.38 2.84
CA ASP A 377 2.87 19.65 2.29
C ASP A 377 4.40 19.73 2.23
N GLN A 378 5.08 19.19 3.23
CA GLN A 378 6.53 19.10 3.22
C GLN A 378 6.99 18.11 2.15
N THR A 379 6.37 16.93 2.08
CA THR A 379 6.58 15.91 1.05
C THR A 379 6.42 16.49 -0.36
N ARG A 380 5.34 17.25 -0.63
CA ARG A 380 5.13 17.98 -1.90
C ARG A 380 6.26 18.97 -2.18
N LYS A 381 6.67 19.79 -1.21
CA LYS A 381 7.77 20.77 -1.35
C LYS A 381 9.11 20.12 -1.63
N TYR A 382 9.49 19.07 -0.88
CA TYR A 382 10.72 18.31 -1.13
C TYR A 382 10.67 17.62 -2.51
N MET A 383 9.55 17.00 -2.89
CA MET A 383 9.38 16.38 -4.22
C MET A 383 9.49 17.38 -5.37
N ALA A 384 8.93 18.59 -5.24
CA ALA A 384 9.04 19.64 -6.26
C ALA A 384 10.50 20.05 -6.48
N ARG A 385 11.24 20.36 -5.40
CA ARG A 385 12.67 20.70 -5.48
C ARG A 385 13.53 19.54 -5.98
N ALA A 386 13.20 18.30 -5.60
CA ALA A 386 13.89 17.12 -6.12
C ALA A 386 13.77 17.01 -7.65
N LYS A 387 12.55 17.20 -8.19
CA LYS A 387 12.28 17.22 -9.64
C LYS A 387 12.98 18.39 -10.35
N GLU A 388 12.97 19.58 -9.76
CA GLU A 388 13.70 20.76 -10.28
C GLU A 388 15.22 20.49 -10.36
N TYR A 389 15.80 19.91 -9.31
CA TYR A 389 17.22 19.54 -9.31
C TYR A 389 17.54 18.43 -10.31
N MET A 390 16.63 17.47 -10.54
CA MET A 390 16.78 16.45 -11.60
C MET A 390 16.84 17.09 -12.99
N GLN A 391 15.89 17.99 -13.31
CA GLN A 391 15.85 18.71 -14.59
C GLN A 391 17.13 19.52 -14.82
N ASN A 392 17.62 20.20 -13.78
CA ASN A 392 18.86 20.98 -13.81
C ASN A 392 20.15 20.13 -13.70
N ARG A 393 20.07 18.78 -13.77
CA ARG A 393 21.19 17.83 -13.61
C ARG A 393 21.98 17.96 -12.30
N ARG A 394 21.37 18.58 -11.28
CA ARG A 394 21.91 18.81 -9.93
C ARG A 394 21.67 17.58 -9.04
N TYR A 395 22.19 16.43 -9.48
CA TYR A 395 21.84 15.12 -8.91
C TYR A 395 22.17 14.95 -7.43
N LEU A 396 23.23 15.60 -6.92
CA LEU A 396 23.56 15.56 -5.49
C LEU A 396 22.43 16.18 -4.66
N GLN A 397 21.93 17.34 -5.08
CA GLN A 397 20.84 18.04 -4.42
C GLN A 397 19.52 17.28 -4.59
N ALA A 398 19.23 16.75 -5.79
CA ALA A 398 18.06 15.91 -6.03
C ALA A 398 17.98 14.71 -5.07
N ARG A 399 19.08 13.96 -4.91
CA ARG A 399 19.17 12.85 -3.95
C ARG A 399 18.93 13.29 -2.52
N ALA A 400 19.45 14.46 -2.13
CA ALA A 400 19.25 15.01 -0.79
C ALA A 400 17.76 15.33 -0.53
N GLU A 401 17.07 15.96 -1.48
CA GLU A 401 15.63 16.24 -1.37
C GLU A 401 14.79 14.95 -1.34
N TYR A 402 15.06 13.97 -2.21
CA TYR A 402 14.38 12.66 -2.16
C TYR A 402 14.63 11.93 -0.82
N ALA A 403 15.83 12.04 -0.25
CA ALA A 403 16.13 11.48 1.07
C ALA A 403 15.46 12.23 2.25
N GLN A 404 14.96 13.45 2.04
CA GLN A 404 14.06 14.11 3.00
C GLN A 404 12.65 13.54 2.89
N VAL A 405 12.12 13.35 1.67
CA VAL A 405 10.82 12.70 1.44
C VAL A 405 10.77 11.32 2.09
N LEU A 406 11.77 10.47 1.84
CA LEU A 406 11.84 9.12 2.41
C LEU A 406 12.06 9.08 3.93
N ARG A 407 12.41 10.21 4.56
CA ARG A 407 12.47 10.32 6.03
C ARG A 407 11.10 10.64 6.64
N LEU A 408 10.25 11.32 5.88
CA LEU A 408 8.87 11.63 6.27
C LEU A 408 7.94 10.45 5.95
N ASN A 409 8.08 9.91 4.74
CA ASN A 409 7.34 8.75 4.24
C ASN A 409 8.31 7.74 3.58
N PRO A 410 8.79 6.71 4.33
CA PRO A 410 9.71 5.70 3.80
C PRO A 410 9.19 4.93 2.59
N ASP A 411 7.87 4.77 2.48
CA ASP A 411 7.21 3.97 1.45
C ASP A 411 6.74 4.82 0.26
N TYR A 412 7.17 6.08 0.16
CA TYR A 412 6.81 6.97 -0.95
C TYR A 412 7.56 6.59 -2.24
N GLU A 413 6.96 5.68 -3.01
CA GLU A 413 7.56 5.00 -4.17
C GLU A 413 8.19 5.96 -5.19
N ALA A 414 7.55 7.09 -5.49
CA ALA A 414 8.07 8.08 -6.44
C ALA A 414 9.40 8.71 -5.98
N ALA A 415 9.63 8.84 -4.66
CA ALA A 415 10.91 9.28 -4.11
C ALA A 415 11.94 8.16 -4.05
N GLN A 416 11.53 6.90 -3.85
CA GLN A 416 12.43 5.74 -3.95
C GLN A 416 12.99 5.62 -5.37
N LYS A 417 12.10 5.64 -6.37
CA LYS A 417 12.44 5.63 -7.81
C LYS A 417 13.33 6.83 -8.17
N GLY A 418 12.93 8.05 -7.78
CA GLY A 418 13.70 9.27 -8.00
C GLY A 418 15.09 9.27 -7.36
N LEU A 419 15.22 8.76 -6.12
CA LEU A 419 16.51 8.62 -5.43
C LEU A 419 17.42 7.62 -6.15
N ALA A 420 16.88 6.48 -6.61
CA ALA A 420 17.65 5.49 -7.36
C ALA A 420 18.16 6.06 -8.69
N GLU A 421 17.29 6.74 -9.45
CA GLU A 421 17.67 7.37 -10.71
C GLU A 421 18.71 8.49 -10.52
N ALA A 422 18.49 9.39 -9.55
CA ALA A 422 19.43 10.45 -9.22
C ALA A 422 20.80 9.90 -8.75
N SER A 423 20.79 8.76 -8.05
CA SER A 423 22.02 8.05 -7.65
C SER A 423 22.75 7.47 -8.87
N ARG A 424 22.04 6.80 -9.79
CA ARG A 424 22.62 6.32 -11.06
C ARG A 424 23.27 7.45 -11.85
N LEU A 425 22.54 8.54 -12.08
CA LEU A 425 23.02 9.69 -12.87
C LEU A 425 24.21 10.41 -12.20
N GLN A 426 24.19 10.59 -10.87
CA GLN A 426 25.34 11.15 -10.16
C GLN A 426 26.58 10.24 -10.26
N SER A 427 26.38 8.93 -10.19
CA SER A 427 27.46 7.94 -10.36
C SER A 427 28.05 7.99 -11.77
N GLU A 428 27.24 8.17 -12.81
CA GLU A 428 27.70 8.34 -14.19
C GLU A 428 28.52 9.64 -14.38
N VAL A 429 28.10 10.75 -13.76
CA VAL A 429 28.90 12.00 -13.75
C VAL A 429 30.28 11.76 -13.10
N GLN A 430 30.33 11.10 -11.94
CA GLN A 430 31.59 10.74 -11.30
C GLN A 430 32.44 9.78 -12.15
N THR A 431 31.81 8.82 -12.85
CA THR A 431 32.50 7.89 -13.77
C THR A 431 33.18 8.65 -14.92
N ASN A 432 32.49 9.65 -15.49
CA ASN A 432 33.05 10.47 -16.57
C ASN A 432 34.17 11.39 -16.07
N GLN A 433 34.04 11.95 -14.87
CA GLN A 433 35.13 12.70 -14.21
C GLN A 433 36.36 11.81 -13.97
N ALA A 434 36.17 10.58 -13.49
CA ALA A 434 37.24 9.61 -13.29
C ALA A 434 37.95 9.23 -14.61
N ARG A 435 37.21 9.10 -15.71
CA ARG A 435 37.81 8.88 -17.04
C ARG A 435 38.61 10.09 -17.53
N ALA A 436 38.11 11.31 -17.33
CA ALA A 436 38.87 12.52 -17.66
C ALA A 436 40.19 12.61 -16.87
N LEU A 437 40.16 12.28 -15.57
CA LEU A 437 41.35 12.18 -14.72
C LEU A 437 42.31 11.06 -15.16
N THR A 438 41.77 9.93 -15.63
CA THR A 438 42.56 8.83 -16.21
C THR A 438 43.32 9.30 -17.45
N ASN A 439 42.62 9.97 -18.38
CA ASN A 439 43.20 10.49 -19.61
C ASN A 439 44.21 11.61 -19.36
N ALA A 440 44.04 12.38 -18.28
CA ALA A 440 44.96 13.42 -17.84
C ALA A 440 46.18 12.89 -17.03
N GLY A 441 46.41 11.57 -16.98
CA GLY A 441 47.54 10.97 -16.28
C GLY A 441 47.49 11.10 -14.74
N LYS A 442 46.28 11.19 -14.15
CA LYS A 442 46.07 11.33 -12.70
C LYS A 442 45.41 10.08 -12.10
N PRO A 443 46.09 8.92 -12.07
CA PRO A 443 45.49 7.62 -11.77
C PRO A 443 44.88 7.54 -10.36
N PHE A 444 45.55 8.02 -9.32
CA PHE A 444 45.02 7.96 -7.95
C PHE A 444 43.75 8.81 -7.77
N ALA A 445 43.70 9.99 -8.40
CA ALA A 445 42.50 10.84 -8.39
C ALA A 445 41.35 10.18 -9.16
N ALA A 446 41.64 9.55 -10.30
CA ALA A 446 40.66 8.76 -11.05
C ALA A 446 40.13 7.57 -10.23
N ILE A 447 41.00 6.81 -9.56
CA ILE A 447 40.60 5.71 -8.66
C ILE A 447 39.69 6.21 -7.54
N ARG A 448 40.05 7.30 -6.84
CA ARG A 448 39.19 7.90 -5.79
C ARG A 448 37.81 8.31 -6.36
N SER A 449 37.75 8.85 -7.59
CA SER A 449 36.49 9.23 -8.24
C SER A 449 35.65 8.03 -8.71
N TYR A 450 36.23 6.94 -9.24
CA TYR A 450 35.49 5.70 -9.50
C TYR A 450 34.96 5.05 -8.21
N ILE A 451 35.74 5.06 -7.12
CA ILE A 451 35.27 4.58 -5.81
C ILE A 451 34.11 5.43 -5.31
N SER A 452 34.15 6.76 -5.51
CA SER A 452 33.02 7.66 -5.23
C SER A 452 31.77 7.30 -6.05
N ALA A 453 31.92 7.08 -7.35
CA ALA A 453 30.84 6.63 -8.24
C ALA A 453 30.20 5.32 -7.74
N LEU A 454 31.01 4.33 -7.37
CA LEU A 454 30.54 3.03 -6.85
C LEU A 454 29.93 3.13 -5.44
N ARG A 455 30.37 4.07 -4.59
CA ARG A 455 29.72 4.35 -3.30
C ARG A 455 28.33 4.98 -3.48
N ILE A 456 28.15 5.79 -4.53
CA ILE A 456 26.87 6.42 -4.86
C ILE A 456 25.90 5.42 -5.49
N TRP A 457 26.37 4.61 -6.43
CA TRP A 457 25.57 3.57 -7.10
C TRP A 457 26.41 2.28 -7.25
N PRO A 458 26.33 1.33 -6.30
CA PRO A 458 27.13 0.11 -6.31
C PRO A 458 26.93 -0.77 -7.55
N GLN A 459 25.78 -0.65 -8.22
CA GLN A 459 25.44 -1.40 -9.43
C GLN A 459 26.06 -0.81 -10.71
N ASN A 460 26.84 0.28 -10.66
CA ASN A 460 27.49 0.86 -11.83
C ASN A 460 28.58 -0.08 -12.40
N ALA A 461 28.18 -0.97 -13.31
CA ALA A 461 29.05 -1.94 -13.96
C ALA A 461 30.20 -1.28 -14.73
N ARG A 462 29.94 -0.13 -15.37
CA ARG A 462 30.93 0.64 -16.13
C ARG A 462 32.05 1.17 -15.23
N ALA A 463 31.70 1.84 -14.13
CA ALA A 463 32.68 2.32 -13.15
C ALA A 463 33.49 1.18 -12.55
N ARG A 464 32.85 0.01 -12.31
CA ARG A 464 33.53 -1.18 -11.78
C ARG A 464 34.58 -1.73 -12.77
N ALA A 465 34.22 -1.86 -14.04
CA ALA A 465 35.11 -2.34 -15.09
C ALA A 465 36.26 -1.35 -15.37
N GLU A 466 35.95 -0.06 -15.53
CA GLU A 466 36.97 0.98 -15.78
C GLU A 466 37.94 1.14 -14.58
N LEU A 467 37.45 1.01 -13.33
CA LEU A 467 38.29 0.96 -12.14
C LEU A 467 39.19 -0.29 -12.09
N ALA A 468 38.65 -1.47 -12.41
CA ALA A 468 39.43 -2.71 -12.43
C ALA A 468 40.57 -2.63 -13.47
N ASN A 469 40.26 -2.13 -14.67
CA ASN A 469 41.24 -1.94 -15.74
C ASN A 469 42.30 -0.89 -15.37
N LEU A 470 41.92 0.21 -14.70
CA LEU A 470 42.88 1.19 -14.20
C LEU A 470 43.81 0.57 -13.14
N ARG A 471 43.25 -0.09 -12.11
CA ARG A 471 44.03 -0.79 -11.09
C ARG A 471 44.98 -1.83 -11.68
N GLY A 472 44.56 -2.59 -12.69
CA GLY A 472 45.42 -3.55 -13.39
C GLY A 472 46.65 -2.91 -14.05
N ARG A 473 46.51 -1.71 -14.64
CA ARG A 473 47.63 -0.96 -15.23
C ARG A 473 48.55 -0.35 -14.16
N GLU A 474 47.98 0.24 -13.12
CA GLU A 474 48.76 0.83 -12.02
C GLU A 474 49.47 -0.24 -11.17
N ALA A 475 49.00 -1.49 -11.17
CA ALA A 475 49.59 -2.59 -10.40
C ALA A 475 51.06 -2.85 -10.75
N ALA A 476 51.46 -2.64 -12.01
CA ALA A 476 52.85 -2.77 -12.45
C ALA A 476 53.80 -1.76 -11.78
N HIS A 477 53.27 -0.64 -11.27
CA HIS A 477 54.03 0.44 -10.65
C HIS A 477 54.06 0.37 -9.11
N ILE A 478 53.39 -0.61 -8.49
CA ILE A 478 53.32 -0.78 -7.02
C ILE A 478 54.72 -0.78 -6.38
N SER A 479 55.69 -1.51 -6.95
CA SER A 479 57.06 -1.58 -6.42
C SER A 479 57.82 -0.25 -6.51
N GLN A 480 57.40 0.67 -7.38
CA GLN A 480 57.91 2.05 -7.39
C GLN A 480 57.23 2.87 -6.30
N TYR A 481 55.90 2.87 -6.23
CA TYR A 481 55.14 3.61 -5.23
C TYR A 481 55.49 3.21 -3.78
N MET A 482 55.76 1.92 -3.55
CA MET A 482 56.26 1.42 -2.27
C MET A 482 57.64 1.98 -1.92
N ARG A 483 58.59 2.00 -2.88
CA ARG A 483 59.91 2.63 -2.67
C ARG A 483 59.80 4.12 -2.38
N ASP A 484 58.92 4.83 -3.09
CA ASP A 484 58.68 6.26 -2.85
C ASP A 484 58.12 6.52 -1.43
N GLY A 485 57.17 5.71 -0.97
CA GLY A 485 56.64 5.77 0.40
C GLY A 485 57.69 5.45 1.47
N LEU A 486 58.52 4.42 1.24
CA LEU A 486 59.61 4.04 2.14
C LEU A 486 60.70 5.12 2.22
N ASN A 487 61.02 5.78 1.11
CA ASN A 487 61.97 6.89 1.08
C ASN A 487 61.49 8.07 1.94
N GLU A 488 60.22 8.46 1.82
CA GLU A 488 59.64 9.54 2.62
C GLU A 488 59.47 9.15 4.10
N TYR A 489 59.12 7.89 4.39
CA TYR A 489 59.10 7.35 5.75
C TYR A 489 60.49 7.42 6.42
N ASN A 490 61.55 7.02 5.71
CA ASN A 490 62.93 7.06 6.18
C ASN A 490 63.44 8.50 6.37
N ARG A 491 63.02 9.42 5.50
CA ARG A 491 63.22 10.88 5.64
C ARG A 491 62.41 11.51 6.78
N ARG A 492 61.55 10.73 7.46
CA ARG A 492 60.60 11.17 8.50
C ARG A 492 59.54 12.16 8.02
N ASN A 493 59.33 12.24 6.70
CA ASN A 493 58.27 13.01 6.07
C ASN A 493 56.95 12.22 6.10
N TYR A 494 56.41 12.04 7.30
CA TYR A 494 55.32 11.09 7.53
C TYR A 494 54.01 11.49 6.83
N ASP A 495 53.75 12.79 6.61
CA ASP A 495 52.57 13.24 5.86
C ASP A 495 52.62 12.75 4.40
N LEU A 496 53.77 12.88 3.71
CA LEU A 496 53.92 12.40 2.34
C LEU A 496 54.04 10.88 2.26
N ALA A 497 54.65 10.23 3.26
CA ALA A 497 54.68 8.77 3.36
C ALA A 497 53.26 8.17 3.43
N ILE A 498 52.38 8.76 4.26
CA ILE A 498 50.96 8.39 4.34
C ILE A 498 50.28 8.49 2.97
N GLU A 499 50.46 9.60 2.25
CA GLU A 499 49.89 9.78 0.90
C GLU A 499 50.39 8.71 -0.09
N ARG A 500 51.69 8.38 -0.06
CA ARG A 500 52.28 7.37 -0.94
C ARG A 500 51.77 5.95 -0.62
N PHE A 501 51.64 5.57 0.65
CA PHE A 501 51.08 4.27 1.02
C PHE A 501 49.57 4.19 0.77
N GLU A 502 48.81 5.27 0.98
CA GLU A 502 47.41 5.35 0.53
C GLU A 502 47.29 5.10 -0.98
N ASN A 503 48.17 5.71 -1.78
CA ASN A 503 48.16 5.54 -3.23
C ASN A 503 48.42 4.08 -3.65
N VAL A 504 49.29 3.34 -2.94
CA VAL A 504 49.43 1.88 -3.13
C VAL A 504 48.12 1.14 -2.79
N LEU A 505 47.47 1.48 -1.68
CA LEU A 505 46.22 0.84 -1.25
C LEU A 505 45.01 1.19 -2.13
N LEU A 506 45.03 2.34 -2.82
CA LEU A 506 44.05 2.65 -3.87
C LEU A 506 44.17 1.68 -5.04
N VAL A 507 45.39 1.32 -5.44
CA VAL A 507 45.66 0.36 -6.53
C VAL A 507 45.37 -1.07 -6.08
N ASN A 508 45.98 -1.50 -4.97
CA ASN A 508 45.79 -2.82 -4.36
C ASN A 508 45.36 -2.69 -2.89
N PRO A 509 44.04 -2.73 -2.58
CA PRO A 509 43.53 -2.65 -1.21
C PRO A 509 43.99 -3.77 -0.27
N GLY A 510 44.51 -4.88 -0.80
CA GLY A 510 45.02 -6.01 -0.02
C GLY A 510 46.53 -5.98 0.25
N HIS A 511 47.22 -4.89 -0.07
CA HIS A 511 48.69 -4.83 0.01
C HIS A 511 49.21 -4.73 1.46
N LYS A 512 49.44 -5.89 2.10
CA LYS A 512 49.85 -6.03 3.51
C LYS A 512 50.95 -5.06 3.95
N GLU A 513 52.02 -4.95 3.18
CA GLU A 513 53.18 -4.10 3.52
C GLU A 513 52.82 -2.60 3.56
N ALA A 514 52.13 -2.09 2.53
CA ALA A 514 51.62 -0.72 2.48
C ALA A 514 50.66 -0.42 3.64
N THR A 515 49.79 -1.37 4.02
CA THR A 515 48.91 -1.24 5.20
C THR A 515 49.72 -1.06 6.49
N GLU A 516 50.77 -1.85 6.68
CA GLU A 516 51.62 -1.78 7.87
C GLU A 516 52.46 -0.49 7.90
N TYR A 517 53.08 -0.10 6.79
CA TYR A 517 53.82 1.16 6.73
C TYR A 517 52.93 2.40 6.81
N LEU A 518 51.68 2.35 6.31
CA LEU A 518 50.69 3.40 6.55
C LEU A 518 50.41 3.56 8.06
N ARG A 519 50.14 2.43 8.75
CA ARG A 519 49.93 2.39 10.21
C ARG A 519 51.12 2.94 10.99
N LEU A 520 52.34 2.53 10.63
CA LEU A 520 53.58 3.04 11.24
C LEU A 520 53.77 4.54 10.97
N SER A 521 53.53 5.00 9.75
CA SER A 521 53.64 6.43 9.38
C SER A 521 52.67 7.29 10.18
N GLN A 522 51.42 6.87 10.33
CA GLN A 522 50.42 7.54 11.16
C GLN A 522 50.83 7.61 12.64
N GLN A 523 51.35 6.52 13.21
CA GLN A 523 51.86 6.52 14.59
C GLN A 523 53.03 7.48 14.78
N LYS A 524 53.99 7.52 13.83
CA LYS A 524 55.14 8.42 13.88
C LYS A 524 54.74 9.88 13.68
N GLN A 525 53.83 10.18 12.75
CA GLN A 525 53.24 11.51 12.55
C GLN A 525 52.60 12.03 13.84
N GLN A 526 51.78 11.22 14.53
CA GLN A 526 51.18 11.59 15.81
C GLN A 526 52.22 11.83 16.91
N ALA A 527 53.27 11.00 16.98
CA ALA A 527 54.36 11.20 17.92
C ALA A 527 55.12 12.51 17.68
N VAL A 528 55.41 12.86 16.42
CA VAL A 528 56.02 14.15 16.05
C VAL A 528 55.12 15.33 16.45
N ARG A 529 53.81 15.27 16.16
CA ARG A 529 52.87 16.33 16.55
C ARG A 529 52.84 16.56 18.06
N ARG A 530 52.81 15.49 18.86
CA ARG A 530 52.86 15.57 20.34
C ARG A 530 54.17 16.18 20.86
N LEU A 531 55.31 15.88 20.22
CA LEU A 531 56.61 16.45 20.58
C LEU A 531 56.70 17.94 20.24
N LEU A 532 56.07 18.38 19.14
CA LEU A 532 56.02 19.79 18.76
C LEU A 532 55.08 20.60 19.67
N GLN A 533 53.96 20.02 20.11
CA GLN A 533 53.06 20.65 21.09
C GLN A 533 53.79 20.92 22.42
N ARG A 534 54.45 19.90 22.99
CA ARG A 534 55.28 19.99 24.21
C ARG A 534 56.52 20.89 24.13
N LYS A 535 56.75 21.56 22.99
CA LYS A 535 57.83 22.53 22.79
C LYS A 535 57.30 23.97 22.67
N ASN A 536 55.97 24.11 22.58
CA ASN A 536 55.24 25.37 22.53
C ASN A 536 54.42 25.60 23.82
N ASP A 537 54.18 24.54 24.59
CA ASP A 537 53.88 24.55 26.03
C ASP A 537 55.19 24.71 26.85
#